data_AF-A0A925F492-F1
#
_entry.id   AF-A0A925F492-F1
#
_cell.length_a   1.000
_cell.length_b   1.000
_cell.length_c   1.000
_cell.angle_alpha   90.00
_cell.angle_beta   90.00
_cell.angle_gamma   90.00
#
_symmetry.space_group_name_H-M   'P 1'
#
loop_
_entity.id
_entity.type
_entity.pdbx_description
1 polymer ?
#
loop_
_entity_poly.entity_id
_entity_poly.type
_entity_poly.pdbx_seq_one_letter_code
_entity_poly.pdbx_strand_id
1 'polypeptide(L)'
;MNSTTAALNELFSRIPRRHSTENINDINSILTEYEDILITIEALNPFYEKNTNVFFDELEEVRSKIKKSTDNKASKKMKDNFFDEASGALKDSMQALIAIYADGKQPI
;
A
#
# COMPACT_ATOMS: atom_id res chain seq x y z
N MET A 1 9.59 -18.05 -10.39
CA MET A 1 8.44 -17.53 -9.62
C MET A 1 8.68 -16.04 -9.45
N ASN A 2 7.77 -15.19 -9.92
CA ASN A 2 7.94 -13.74 -9.82
C ASN A 2 7.91 -13.29 -8.37
N SER A 3 9.09 -12.95 -7.85
CA SER A 3 9.29 -12.54 -6.46
C SER A 3 8.39 -11.36 -6.07
N THR A 4 8.24 -10.38 -6.96
CA THR A 4 7.48 -9.15 -6.69
C THR A 4 5.97 -9.38 -6.60
N THR A 5 5.37 -10.12 -7.53
CA THR A 5 3.93 -10.41 -7.49
C THR A 5 3.56 -11.27 -6.28
N ALA A 6 4.42 -12.21 -5.90
CA ALA A 6 4.22 -13.01 -4.68
C ALA A 6 4.28 -12.12 -3.43
N ALA A 7 5.27 -11.24 -3.34
CA ALA A 7 5.41 -10.29 -2.23
C ALA A 7 4.19 -9.36 -2.12
N LEU A 8 3.70 -8.80 -3.23
CA LEU A 8 2.50 -7.95 -3.24
C LEU A 8 1.25 -8.69 -2.77
N ASN A 9 1.06 -9.94 -3.19
CA ASN A 9 -0.07 -10.76 -2.72
C ASN A 9 0.04 -11.12 -1.23
N GLU A 10 1.26 -11.35 -0.74
CA GLU A 10 1.50 -11.58 0.68
C GLU A 10 1.13 -10.34 1.50
N LEU A 11 1.61 -9.17 1.10
CA LEU A 11 1.26 -7.90 1.74
C LEU A 11 -0.26 -7.66 1.71
N PHE A 12 -0.88 -7.86 0.55
CA PHE A 12 -2.33 -7.73 0.38
C PHE A 12 -3.12 -8.60 1.38
N SER A 13 -2.66 -9.84 1.60
CA SER A 13 -3.29 -10.78 2.53
C SER A 13 -3.15 -10.35 4.00
N ARG A 14 -2.07 -9.63 4.33
CA ARG A 14 -1.74 -9.15 5.68
C ARG A 14 -2.46 -7.85 6.05
N ILE A 15 -3.07 -7.13 5.10
CA ILE A 15 -3.73 -5.84 5.38
C ILE A 15 -4.84 -6.03 6.43
N PRO A 16 -4.72 -5.41 7.62
CA PRO A 16 -5.71 -5.56 8.67
C PRO A 16 -7.07 -4.99 8.26
N ARG A 17 -8.14 -5.49 8.88
CA ARG A 17 -9.53 -5.06 8.60
C ARG A 17 -10.20 -4.36 9.78
N ARG A 18 -9.48 -4.14 10.87
CA ARG A 18 -10.03 -3.56 12.09
C ARG A 18 -9.03 -2.57 12.67
N HIS A 19 -9.53 -1.45 13.15
CA HIS A 19 -8.69 -0.49 13.83
C HIS A 19 -8.33 -0.98 15.25
N SER A 20 -7.03 -1.18 15.49
CA SER A 20 -6.43 -1.45 16.80
C SER A 20 -4.98 -0.96 16.81
N THR A 21 -4.38 -0.82 17.99
CA THR A 21 -2.97 -0.40 18.10
C THR A 21 -2.02 -1.37 17.40
N GLU A 22 -2.25 -2.68 17.55
CA GLU A 22 -1.47 -3.72 16.87
C GLU A 22 -1.61 -3.59 15.35
N ASN A 23 -2.84 -3.44 14.86
CA ASN A 23 -3.12 -3.33 13.44
C ASN A 23 -2.59 -2.02 12.83
N ILE A 24 -2.47 -0.94 13.61
CA ILE A 24 -1.81 0.30 13.18
C ILE A 24 -0.30 0.06 13.00
N ASN A 25 0.35 -0.69 13.89
CA ASN A 25 1.76 -1.02 13.72
C ASN A 25 1.96 -1.93 12.50
N ASP A 26 1.12 -2.95 12.37
CA ASP A 26 1.17 -3.90 11.25
C ASP A 26 0.96 -3.18 9.92
N ILE A 27 -0.04 -2.30 9.81
CA ILE A 27 -0.27 -1.58 8.56
C ILE A 27 0.89 -0.63 8.25
N ASN A 28 1.48 0.06 9.23
CA ASN A 28 2.67 0.88 8.99
C ASN A 28 3.86 0.05 8.49
N SER A 29 4.06 -1.17 8.99
CA SER A 29 5.06 -2.10 8.45
C SER A 29 4.76 -2.44 6.98
N ILE A 30 3.50 -2.76 6.67
CA ILE A 30 3.06 -3.04 5.29
C ILE A 30 3.29 -1.84 4.37
N LEU A 31 3.05 -0.60 4.83
CA LEU A 31 3.28 0.61 4.03
C LEU A 31 4.78 0.77 3.69
N THR A 32 5.67 0.48 4.63
CA THR A 32 7.12 0.49 4.38
C THR A 32 7.54 -0.64 3.42
N GLU A 33 7.08 -1.88 3.66
CA GLU A 33 7.37 -3.01 2.77
C GLU A 33 6.85 -2.76 1.34
N TYR A 34 5.69 -2.10 1.21
CA TYR A 34 5.11 -1.73 -0.09
C TYR A 34 5.90 -0.63 -0.80
N GLU A 35 6.36 0.39 -0.05
CA GLU A 35 7.23 1.44 -0.58
C GLU A 35 8.53 0.88 -1.16
N ASP A 36 9.17 -0.05 -0.45
CA ASP A 36 10.39 -0.72 -0.91
C ASP A 36 10.16 -1.49 -2.23
N ILE A 37 8.98 -2.12 -2.37
CA ILE A 37 8.57 -2.78 -3.62
C ILE A 37 8.35 -1.76 -4.74
N LEU A 38 7.69 -0.63 -4.47
CA LEU A 38 7.49 0.43 -5.46
C LEU A 38 8.82 0.97 -5.99
N ILE A 39 9.77 1.26 -5.10
CA ILE A 39 11.12 1.71 -5.47
C ILE A 39 11.82 0.64 -6.33
N THR A 40 11.69 -0.63 -5.95
CA THR A 40 12.28 -1.74 -6.72
C THR A 40 11.69 -1.83 -8.12
N ILE A 41 10.37 -1.68 -8.27
CA ILE A 41 9.67 -1.73 -9.57
C ILE A 41 10.03 -0.52 -10.43
N GLU A 42 10.01 0.68 -9.84
CA GLU A 42 10.37 1.94 -10.49
C GLU A 42 11.75 1.85 -11.17
N ALA A 43 12.73 1.24 -10.47
CA ALA A 43 14.09 1.10 -10.94
C ALA A 43 14.30 0.05 -12.06
N LEU A 44 13.28 -0.74 -12.41
CA LEU A 44 13.43 -1.80 -13.42
C LEU A 44 13.61 -1.25 -14.84
N ASN A 45 12.81 -0.26 -15.24
CA ASN A 45 12.88 0.36 -16.57
C ASN A 45 12.07 1.68 -16.63
N PRO A 46 12.23 2.49 -17.69
CA PRO A 46 11.51 3.76 -17.85
C PRO A 46 9.99 3.65 -18.02
N PHE A 47 9.47 2.45 -18.35
CA PHE A 47 8.03 2.23 -18.36
C PHE A 47 7.49 2.24 -16.94
N TYR A 48 8.15 1.51 -16.02
CA TYR A 48 7.75 1.50 -14.62
C TYR A 48 7.93 2.87 -13.97
N GLU A 49 9.08 3.52 -14.14
CA GLU A 49 9.34 4.88 -13.63
C GLU A 49 8.16 5.86 -13.86
N LYS A 50 7.59 5.86 -15.07
CA LYS A 50 6.48 6.75 -15.42
C LYS A 50 5.14 6.35 -14.83
N ASN A 51 4.93 5.05 -14.62
CA ASN A 51 3.65 4.50 -14.19
C ASN A 51 3.59 4.23 -12.68
N THR A 52 4.73 4.17 -11.98
CA THR A 52 4.77 3.91 -10.54
C THR A 52 4.55 5.15 -9.68
N ASN A 53 4.79 6.35 -10.23
CA ASN A 53 4.72 7.60 -9.48
C ASN A 53 3.35 7.82 -8.78
N VAL A 54 2.25 7.43 -9.44
CA VAL A 54 0.90 7.55 -8.87
C VAL A 54 0.73 6.74 -7.57
N PHE A 55 1.41 5.59 -7.45
CA PHE A 55 1.30 4.75 -6.26
C PHE A 55 2.05 5.32 -5.06
N PHE A 56 3.09 6.13 -5.28
CA PHE A 56 3.74 6.85 -4.17
C PHE A 56 2.84 7.94 -3.61
N ASP A 57 2.14 8.70 -4.47
CA ASP A 57 1.15 9.70 -4.05
C ASP A 57 0.00 9.03 -3.27
N GLU A 58 -0.54 7.92 -3.77
CA GLU A 58 -1.56 7.13 -3.08
C GLU A 58 -1.05 6.60 -1.73
N LEU A 59 0.20 6.16 -1.65
CA LEU A 59 0.80 5.65 -0.42
C LEU A 59 0.90 6.74 0.65
N GLU A 60 1.27 7.96 0.27
CA GLU A 60 1.28 9.11 1.17
C GLU A 60 -0.12 9.48 1.66
N GLU A 61 -1.13 9.39 0.81
CA GLU A 61 -2.52 9.56 1.24
C GLU A 61 -2.95 8.49 2.25
N VAL A 62 -2.58 7.22 2.03
CA VAL A 62 -2.84 6.13 2.96
C VAL A 62 -2.15 6.37 4.30
N ARG A 63 -0.87 6.76 4.30
CA ARG A 63 -0.12 7.13 5.52
C ARG A 63 -0.82 8.27 6.28
N SER A 64 -1.29 9.29 5.56
CA SER A 64 -2.03 10.41 6.14
C SER A 64 -3.34 9.96 6.79
N LYS A 65 -4.10 9.06 6.16
CA LYS A 65 -5.33 8.48 6.74
C LYS A 65 -5.03 7.61 7.97
N ILE A 66 -3.99 6.77 7.94
CA ILE A 66 -3.57 5.99 9.12
C ILE A 66 -3.16 6.91 10.27
N LYS A 67 -2.43 7.98 10.00
CA LYS A 67 -2.10 8.99 11.02
C LYS A 67 -3.36 9.61 11.62
N LYS A 68 -4.35 10.00 10.80
CA LYS A 68 -5.64 10.51 11.27
C LYS A 68 -6.42 9.48 12.10
N SER A 69 -6.30 8.18 11.78
CA SER A 69 -6.93 7.11 12.59
C SER A 69 -6.39 7.05 14.02
N THR A 70 -5.19 7.57 14.28
CA THR A 70 -4.61 7.62 15.62
C THR A 70 -4.92 8.92 16.39
N ASP A 71 -5.48 9.95 15.74
CA ASP A 71 -5.63 11.29 16.33
C ASP A 71 -6.51 11.27 17.59
N ASN A 72 -5.99 11.73 18.72
CA ASN A 72 -6.70 11.76 20.00
C ASN A 72 -7.95 12.66 20.00
N LYS A 73 -8.08 13.58 19.04
CA LYS A 73 -9.25 14.44 18.84
C LYS A 73 -10.34 13.78 17.99
N ALA A 74 -10.02 12.71 17.26
CA ALA A 74 -10.99 11.98 16.46
C ALA A 74 -11.83 11.04 17.32
N SER A 75 -13.14 10.99 17.06
CA SER A 75 -14.02 10.01 17.70
C SER A 75 -13.66 8.59 17.27
N LYS A 76 -14.00 7.58 18.08
CA LYS A 76 -13.76 6.16 17.73
C LYS A 76 -14.27 5.82 16.32
N LYS A 77 -15.50 6.24 15.99
CA LYS A 77 -16.09 6.03 14.66
C LYS A 77 -15.25 6.67 13.55
N MET A 78 -14.74 7.88 13.75
CA MET A 78 -13.88 8.54 12.77
C MET A 78 -12.55 7.80 12.60
N LYS A 79 -11.96 7.32 13.69
CA LYS A 79 -10.72 6.53 13.66
C LYS A 79 -10.91 5.25 12.86
N ASP A 80 -11.98 4.52 13.16
CA ASP A 80 -12.35 3.29 12.47
C ASP A 80 -12.59 3.57 10.98
N ASN A 81 -13.31 4.64 10.62
CA ASN A 81 -13.52 5.04 9.22
C ASN A 81 -12.21 5.37 8.49
N PHE A 82 -11.32 6.18 9.09
CA PHE A 82 -10.04 6.51 8.46
C PHE A 82 -9.18 5.27 8.24
N PHE A 83 -9.21 4.34 9.19
CA PHE A 83 -8.47 3.08 9.08
C PHE A 83 -9.03 2.18 7.98
N ASP A 84 -10.36 2.04 7.91
CA ASP A 84 -11.03 1.26 6.87
C ASP A 84 -10.79 1.86 5.47
N GLU A 85 -10.89 3.18 5.33
CA GLU A 85 -10.59 3.89 4.08
C GLU A 85 -9.13 3.70 3.65
N ALA A 86 -8.19 3.80 4.59
CA ALA A 86 -6.77 3.58 4.33
C ALA A 86 -6.50 2.13 3.90
N SER A 87 -7.09 1.17 4.60
CA SER A 87 -6.94 -0.27 4.31
C SER A 87 -7.55 -0.65 2.97
N GLY A 88 -8.67 -0.03 2.59
CA GLY A 88 -9.31 -0.18 1.28
C GLY A 88 -8.44 0.41 0.17
N ALA A 89 -8.03 1.66 0.31
CA ALA A 89 -7.19 2.34 -0.68
C ALA A 89 -5.85 1.61 -0.90
N LEU A 90 -5.23 1.09 0.17
CA LEU A 90 -4.00 0.30 0.06
C LEU A 90 -4.20 -0.99 -0.76
N LYS A 91 -5.35 -1.67 -0.57
CA LYS A 91 -5.69 -2.87 -1.34
C LYS A 91 -5.86 -2.56 -2.82
N ASP A 92 -6.60 -1.50 -3.11
CA ASP A 92 -6.86 -1.07 -4.49
C ASP A 92 -5.55 -0.68 -5.19
N SER A 93 -4.68 0.06 -4.49
CA SER A 93 -3.35 0.44 -4.96
C SER A 93 -2.48 -0.79 -5.28
N MET A 94 -2.39 -1.76 -4.36
CA MET A 94 -1.63 -2.99 -4.58
C MET A 94 -2.16 -3.82 -5.75
N GLN A 95 -3.48 -3.91 -5.92
CA GLN A 95 -4.09 -4.62 -7.06
C GLN A 95 -3.79 -3.92 -8.39
N ALA A 96 -3.88 -2.60 -8.43
CA ALA A 96 -3.54 -1.81 -9.60
C ALA A 96 -2.04 -1.94 -9.96
N LEU A 97 -1.14 -1.94 -8.96
CA LEU A 97 0.28 -2.18 -9.19
C LEU A 97 0.55 -3.58 -9.74
N ILE A 98 -0.12 -4.62 -9.24
CA ILE A 98 -0.01 -5.99 -9.78
C ILE A 98 -0.38 -6.01 -11.28
N ALA A 99 -1.44 -5.29 -11.67
CA ALA A 99 -1.86 -5.18 -13.07
C ALA A 99 -0.80 -4.47 -13.93
N ILE A 100 -0.30 -3.31 -13.50
CA ILE A 100 0.78 -2.57 -14.18
C ILE A 100 2.04 -3.44 -14.32
N TYR A 101 2.41 -4.16 -13.26
CA TYR A 101 3.57 -5.06 -13.25
C TYR A 101 3.42 -6.25 -14.21
N ALA A 102 2.20 -6.77 -14.38
CA ALA A 102 1.91 -7.81 -15.36
C ALA A 102 1.97 -7.29 -16.81
N ASP A 103 1.49 -6.06 -17.05
CA ASP A 103 1.43 -5.45 -18.38
C ASP A 103 2.80 -5.00 -18.89
N GLY A 104 3.70 -4.57 -17.99
CA GLY A 104 5.04 -4.07 -18.33
C GLY A 104 6.04 -5.14 -18.78
N LYS A 105 5.57 -6.33 -19.22
CA LYS A 105 6.33 -7.51 -19.71
C LYS A 105 7.74 -7.57 -19.14
N GLN A 106 7.81 -8.17 -17.95
CA GLN A 106 8.98 -8.49 -17.13
C GLN A 106 10.34 -8.47 -17.86
N PRO A 107 11.41 -7.99 -17.21
CA PRO A 107 12.73 -7.97 -17.84
C PRO A 107 13.09 -9.33 -18.43
N ILE A 108 13.49 -9.30 -19.69
CA ILE A 108 14.18 -10.37 -20.43
C ILE A 108 15.49 -10.75 -19.73
#